data_AF-D8U895-F1
#
_entry.id   AF-D8U895-F1
#
_cell.length_a   1.000
_cell.length_b   1.000
_cell.length_c   1.000
_cell.angle_alpha   90.00
_cell.angle_beta   90.00
_cell.angle_gamma   90.00
#
_symmetry.space_group_name_H-M   'P 1'
#
loop_
_entity.id
_entity.type
_entity.pdbx_description
1 polymer ?
#
loop_
_entity_poly.entity_id
_entity_poly.type
_entity_poly.pdbx_seq_one_letter_code
_entity_poly.pdbx_strand_id
1 'polypeptide(L)'
;MAFKSASRPNRSHAISPACVAAPVELKTGKPRREEVITGSPDNNITDYIYEKMGADLHRQADHPIGIIKQAIYDYFEARNPGLFVKFDDRFPIVSTRANFDEVLVPADHISRSPNDTYYVDASTVLRCHTSAHQAETLRAGHAAFLVTGDVYRRDSIDATHYPVFHQMEGVRVFSEADWTAAGLSPTQLAEQDLKAALEGLAKHLFGDVECRWIDAYFPFTDPSFELEIFFKGKWLEVLGCGVMEQRILDDNYKPGHKAWAFGLGLERLAMVLFDVPDIRLFWSNDDRFLKQFGAGDLTARFKPYSKFPACYKDMAFWVSPEFSENNLCELVRSIGGDLVEEVTCIDTFTNKKTGRTSNCYRIVYRSMERSLTDEEINALQERVRKEVAEVLKVELR
;
A
#
# COMPACT_ATOMS: atom_id res chain seq x y z
N MET A 1 25.50 37.20 -11.78
CA MET A 1 24.61 37.96 -12.68
C MET A 1 23.22 37.36 -12.57
N ALA A 2 22.26 38.21 -12.21
CA ALA A 2 20.91 37.86 -11.82
C ALA A 2 20.08 37.21 -12.93
N PHE A 3 19.22 36.26 -12.57
CA PHE A 3 17.99 35.99 -13.33
C PHE A 3 16.78 36.26 -12.44
N LYS A 4 15.84 36.98 -13.06
CA LYS A 4 14.81 37.82 -12.47
C LYS A 4 13.64 37.00 -11.93
N SER A 5 13.08 37.52 -10.84
CA SER A 5 11.78 37.16 -10.29
C SER A 5 10.66 37.33 -11.32
N ALA A 6 9.90 36.27 -11.58
CA ALA A 6 8.60 36.36 -12.24
C ALA A 6 7.53 36.61 -11.17
N SER A 7 6.76 37.69 -11.34
CA SER A 7 5.65 38.09 -10.48
C SER A 7 4.49 37.10 -10.57
N ARG A 8 3.96 36.67 -9.41
CA ARG A 8 2.74 35.86 -9.30
C ARG A 8 1.52 36.70 -9.72
N PRO A 9 0.55 36.15 -10.46
CA PRO A 9 -0.70 36.84 -10.73
C PRO A 9 -1.58 36.82 -9.48
N ASN A 10 -2.04 37.99 -9.07
CA ASN A 10 -2.99 38.20 -7.99
C ASN A 10 -4.39 37.81 -8.49
N ARG A 11 -4.91 36.64 -8.11
CA ARG A 11 -6.33 36.28 -8.29
C ARG A 11 -7.00 36.29 -6.92
N SER A 12 -7.75 37.35 -6.66
CA SER A 12 -8.72 37.39 -5.56
C SER A 12 -9.87 36.43 -5.89
N HIS A 13 -9.77 35.19 -5.44
CA HIS A 13 -10.93 34.31 -5.34
C HIS A 13 -11.62 34.59 -4.01
N ALA A 14 -12.81 35.17 -4.08
CA ALA A 14 -13.72 35.28 -2.95
C ALA A 14 -13.99 33.87 -2.42
N ILE A 15 -13.63 33.64 -1.16
CA ILE A 15 -13.91 32.39 -0.45
C ILE A 15 -15.43 32.30 -0.30
N SER A 16 -16.06 31.42 -1.09
CA SER A 16 -17.43 31.02 -0.80
C SER A 16 -17.46 30.28 0.53
N PRO A 17 -18.48 30.48 1.39
CA PRO A 17 -18.54 29.82 2.68
C PRO A 17 -18.53 28.31 2.46
N ALA A 18 -17.62 27.63 3.16
CA ALA A 18 -17.48 26.18 3.13
C ALA A 18 -18.86 25.55 3.38
N CYS A 19 -19.44 24.96 2.35
CA CYS A 19 -20.60 24.12 2.50
C CYS A 19 -20.11 22.91 3.30
N VAL A 20 -20.47 22.85 4.58
CA VAL A 20 -20.27 21.66 5.40
C VAL A 20 -21.07 20.56 4.71
N ALA A 21 -20.38 19.71 3.97
CA ALA A 21 -21.00 18.59 3.28
C ALA A 21 -21.77 17.77 4.33
N ALA A 22 -23.00 17.39 4.01
CA ALA A 22 -23.78 16.48 4.84
C ALA A 22 -22.94 15.23 5.15
N PRO A 23 -23.07 14.62 6.34
CA PRO A 23 -22.33 13.42 6.67
C PRO A 23 -22.62 12.35 5.61
N VAL A 24 -21.61 12.05 4.80
CA VAL A 24 -21.67 10.95 3.84
C VAL A 24 -21.73 9.69 4.70
N GLU A 25 -22.80 8.91 4.54
CA GLU A 25 -22.90 7.60 5.18
C GLU A 25 -21.75 6.75 4.66
N LEU A 26 -20.76 6.52 5.53
CA LEU A 26 -19.56 5.76 5.17
C LEU A 26 -19.97 4.29 5.04
N LYS A 27 -19.88 3.76 3.82
CA LYS A 27 -20.02 2.32 3.60
C LYS A 27 -18.93 1.58 4.38
N THR A 28 -19.25 0.38 4.85
CA THR A 28 -18.30 -0.52 5.53
C THR A 28 -18.46 -1.94 4.99
N GLY A 29 -17.46 -2.79 5.23
CA GLY A 29 -17.48 -4.20 4.83
C GLY A 29 -17.17 -4.45 3.35
N LYS A 30 -17.33 -5.72 2.93
CA LYS A 30 -17.02 -6.18 1.56
C LYS A 30 -17.97 -5.54 0.53
N PRO A 31 -17.47 -4.81 -0.48
CA PRO A 31 -18.30 -4.33 -1.57
C PRO A 31 -18.98 -5.46 -2.34
N ARG A 32 -20.13 -5.19 -2.96
CA ARG A 32 -20.75 -6.16 -3.87
C ARG A 32 -19.94 -6.25 -5.17
N ARG A 33 -19.96 -7.40 -5.84
CA ARG A 33 -19.16 -7.64 -7.05
C ARG A 33 -19.45 -6.61 -8.14
N GLU A 34 -20.72 -6.25 -8.32
CA GLU A 34 -21.17 -5.26 -9.31
C GLU A 34 -20.73 -3.81 -8.99
N GLU A 35 -20.31 -3.53 -7.75
CA GLU A 35 -19.73 -2.23 -7.37
C GLU A 35 -18.22 -2.17 -7.65
N VAL A 36 -17.58 -3.32 -7.89
CA VAL A 36 -16.12 -3.46 -8.07
C VAL A 36 -15.78 -3.75 -9.53
N ILE A 37 -16.41 -4.77 -10.11
CA ILE A 37 -16.21 -5.20 -11.49
C ILE A 37 -17.39 -4.67 -12.29
N THR A 38 -17.19 -3.49 -12.88
CA THR A 38 -18.23 -2.73 -13.59
C THR A 38 -18.12 -2.93 -15.11
N GLY A 39 -19.13 -2.47 -15.85
CA GLY A 39 -19.06 -2.40 -17.32
C GLY A 39 -18.27 -1.21 -17.86
N SER A 40 -17.57 -0.46 -17.00
CA SER A 40 -16.77 0.70 -17.42
C SER A 40 -15.59 0.24 -18.30
N PRO A 41 -15.28 0.96 -19.40
CA PRO A 41 -14.08 0.67 -20.19
C PRO A 41 -12.78 0.88 -19.42
N ASP A 42 -12.80 1.68 -18.35
CA ASP A 42 -11.64 1.92 -17.48
C ASP A 42 -11.50 0.87 -16.36
N ASN A 43 -12.48 -0.04 -16.21
CA ASN A 43 -12.41 -1.07 -15.19
C ASN A 43 -11.29 -2.06 -15.53
N ASN A 44 -10.37 -2.27 -14.59
CA ASN A 44 -9.25 -3.21 -14.73
C ASN A 44 -9.14 -4.19 -13.55
N ILE A 45 -10.23 -4.37 -12.80
CA ILE A 45 -10.25 -5.22 -11.60
C ILE A 45 -10.69 -6.63 -11.99
N THR A 46 -9.92 -7.62 -11.57
CA THR A 46 -10.17 -9.03 -11.88
C THR A 46 -10.98 -9.72 -10.77
N ASP A 47 -11.64 -10.84 -11.10
CA ASP A 47 -12.31 -11.68 -10.10
C ASP A 47 -11.36 -12.14 -8.99
N TYR A 48 -10.09 -12.42 -9.34
CA TYR A 48 -9.05 -12.76 -8.38
C TYR A 48 -8.86 -11.69 -7.30
N ILE A 49 -8.87 -10.40 -7.68
CA ILE A 49 -8.78 -9.28 -6.73
C ILE A 49 -10.05 -9.17 -5.90
N TYR A 50 -11.23 -9.32 -6.53
CA TYR A 50 -12.50 -9.28 -5.82
C TYR A 50 -12.64 -10.37 -4.74
N GLU A 51 -12.10 -11.56 -4.99
CA GLU A 51 -12.10 -12.67 -4.04
C GLU A 51 -11.32 -12.33 -2.75
N LYS A 52 -10.26 -11.53 -2.84
CA LYS A 52 -9.44 -11.11 -1.68
C LYS A 52 -10.10 -10.00 -0.84
N MET A 53 -11.03 -9.25 -1.41
CA MET A 53 -11.72 -8.17 -0.69
C MET A 53 -12.56 -8.72 0.46
N GLY A 54 -12.56 -8.02 1.60
CA GLY A 54 -13.32 -8.38 2.80
C GLY A 54 -12.77 -9.58 3.57
N ALA A 55 -11.55 -10.02 3.27
CA ALA A 55 -10.82 -10.98 4.12
C ALA A 55 -10.46 -10.35 5.48
N ASP A 56 -10.29 -9.02 5.50
CA ASP A 56 -10.04 -8.20 6.68
C ASP A 56 -8.98 -8.81 7.61
N LEU A 57 -7.83 -9.21 7.05
CA LEU A 57 -6.78 -9.91 7.80
C LEU A 57 -6.25 -9.09 8.97
N HIS A 58 -6.30 -7.75 8.86
CA HIS A 58 -5.97 -6.81 9.94
C HIS A 58 -6.96 -6.84 11.12
N ARG A 59 -8.14 -7.41 10.96
CA ARG A 59 -9.17 -7.55 12.01
C ARG A 59 -9.19 -8.93 12.67
N GLN A 60 -8.42 -9.88 12.15
CA GLN A 60 -8.30 -11.21 12.72
C GLN A 60 -7.25 -11.20 13.83
N ALA A 61 -7.67 -11.40 15.08
CA ALA A 61 -6.81 -11.19 16.26
C ALA A 61 -5.55 -12.07 16.28
N ASP A 62 -5.67 -13.32 15.85
CA ASP A 62 -4.56 -14.29 15.82
C ASP A 62 -3.75 -14.24 14.51
N HIS A 63 -4.20 -13.45 13.53
CA HIS A 63 -3.48 -13.31 12.27
C HIS A 63 -2.28 -12.35 12.46
N PRO A 64 -1.09 -12.63 11.89
CA PRO A 64 0.08 -11.78 12.02
C PRO A 64 -0.17 -10.28 11.79
N ILE A 65 -0.98 -9.95 10.76
CA ILE A 65 -1.34 -8.56 10.45
C ILE A 65 -2.22 -7.94 11.54
N GLY A 66 -3.16 -8.70 12.10
CA GLY A 66 -3.98 -8.26 13.23
C GLY A 66 -3.18 -8.10 14.53
N ILE A 67 -2.20 -8.97 14.77
CA ILE A 67 -1.27 -8.87 15.91
C ILE A 67 -0.47 -7.57 15.83
N ILE A 68 0.13 -7.25 14.68
CA ILE A 68 0.88 -6.00 14.50
C ILE A 68 -0.04 -4.79 14.64
N LYS A 69 -1.24 -4.81 14.02
CA LYS A 69 -2.21 -3.73 14.19
C LYS A 69 -2.51 -3.46 15.67
N GLN A 70 -2.81 -4.52 16.42
CA GLN A 70 -3.17 -4.39 17.83
C GLN A 70 -2.01 -3.84 18.66
N ALA A 71 -0.78 -4.31 18.42
CA ALA A 71 0.40 -3.78 19.09
C ALA A 71 0.61 -2.28 18.83
N ILE A 72 0.39 -1.81 17.59
CA ILE A 72 0.47 -0.37 17.29
C ILE A 72 -0.65 0.39 18.01
N TYR A 73 -1.87 -0.13 18.03
CA TYR A 73 -2.99 0.47 18.77
C TYR A 73 -2.69 0.59 20.27
N ASP A 74 -2.13 -0.46 20.87
CA ASP A 74 -1.76 -0.49 22.28
C ASP A 74 -0.64 0.51 22.59
N TYR A 75 0.34 0.67 21.69
CA TYR A 75 1.38 1.70 21.82
C TYR A 75 0.82 3.11 21.85
N PHE A 76 -0.04 3.47 20.89
CA PHE A 76 -0.62 4.82 20.84
C PHE A 76 -1.58 5.08 22.00
N GLU A 77 -2.31 4.05 22.46
CA GLU A 77 -3.13 4.13 23.67
C GLU A 77 -2.28 4.34 24.92
N ALA A 78 -1.17 3.61 25.07
CA ALA A 78 -0.27 3.75 26.23
C ALA A 78 0.45 5.11 26.24
N ARG A 79 0.86 5.60 25.07
CA ARG A 79 1.52 6.91 24.93
C ARG A 79 0.56 8.07 25.17
N ASN A 80 -0.66 7.99 24.63
CA ASN A 80 -1.66 9.04 24.67
C ASN A 80 -3.07 8.45 24.89
N PRO A 81 -3.44 8.11 26.15
CA PRO A 81 -4.71 7.44 26.44
C PRO A 81 -5.92 8.22 25.92
N GLY A 82 -6.77 7.53 25.16
CA GLY A 82 -8.00 8.06 24.58
C GLY A 82 -7.82 9.12 23.48
N LEU A 83 -6.59 9.44 23.06
CA LEU A 83 -6.34 10.51 22.09
C LEU A 83 -6.65 10.08 20.65
N PHE A 84 -6.16 8.91 20.24
CA PHE A 84 -6.25 8.45 18.86
C PHE A 84 -7.53 7.66 18.61
N VAL A 85 -8.39 8.17 17.73
CA VAL A 85 -9.56 7.42 17.24
C VAL A 85 -9.10 6.37 16.22
N LYS A 86 -9.56 5.13 16.37
CA LYS A 86 -9.12 3.99 15.56
C LYS A 86 -10.20 3.64 14.54
N PHE A 87 -9.83 3.60 13.25
CA PHE A 87 -10.71 3.19 12.15
C PHE A 87 -10.10 1.99 11.43
N ASP A 88 -10.81 0.86 11.40
CA ASP A 88 -10.36 -0.35 10.72
C ASP A 88 -11.44 -1.00 9.83
N ASP A 89 -12.45 -0.21 9.45
CA ASP A 89 -13.66 -0.63 8.74
C ASP A 89 -14.00 0.22 7.51
N ARG A 90 -13.12 1.15 7.12
CA ARG A 90 -13.35 2.10 6.02
C ARG A 90 -13.52 1.36 4.68
N PHE A 91 -14.47 1.82 3.87
CA PHE A 91 -14.71 1.24 2.54
C PHE A 91 -13.48 1.35 1.63
N PRO A 92 -13.08 0.28 0.92
CA PRO A 92 -11.90 0.28 0.07
C PRO A 92 -12.08 0.99 -1.28
N ILE A 93 -13.32 1.19 -1.72
CA ILE A 93 -13.63 1.93 -2.95
C ILE A 93 -13.68 3.43 -2.64
N VAL A 94 -12.78 4.19 -3.25
CA VAL A 94 -12.63 5.63 -3.04
C VAL A 94 -12.60 6.38 -4.36
N SER A 95 -12.96 7.66 -4.35
CA SER A 95 -12.77 8.52 -5.52
C SER A 95 -11.29 8.71 -5.85
N THR A 96 -10.95 8.91 -7.13
CA THR A 96 -9.60 9.33 -7.55
C THR A 96 -9.18 10.63 -6.85
N ARG A 97 -10.15 11.51 -6.55
CA ARG A 97 -9.93 12.74 -5.78
C ARG A 97 -9.41 12.45 -4.37
N ALA A 98 -10.06 11.55 -3.64
CA ALA A 98 -9.63 11.17 -2.29
C ALA A 98 -8.28 10.44 -2.28
N ASN A 99 -8.08 9.52 -3.23
CA ASN A 99 -6.85 8.74 -3.31
C ASN A 99 -5.63 9.56 -3.78
N PHE A 100 -5.84 10.61 -4.58
CA PHE A 100 -4.72 11.33 -5.21
C PHE A 100 -4.77 12.85 -5.00
N ASP A 101 -5.86 13.52 -5.38
CA ASP A 101 -5.90 14.99 -5.40
C ASP A 101 -5.86 15.61 -3.99
N GLU A 102 -6.61 15.03 -3.06
CA GLU A 102 -6.73 15.49 -1.66
C GLU A 102 -5.46 15.27 -0.86
N VAL A 103 -4.57 14.39 -1.34
CA VAL A 103 -3.21 14.17 -0.85
C VAL A 103 -2.16 14.72 -1.83
N LEU A 104 -2.53 15.70 -2.67
CA LEU A 104 -1.62 16.48 -3.51
C LEU A 104 -0.75 15.69 -4.50
N VAL A 105 -1.10 14.44 -4.81
CA VAL A 105 -0.41 13.66 -5.85
C VAL A 105 -0.63 14.38 -7.20
N PRO A 106 0.40 14.68 -7.99
CA PRO A 106 0.24 15.38 -9.27
C PRO A 106 -0.62 14.59 -10.28
N ALA A 107 -1.29 15.29 -11.20
CA ALA A 107 -2.16 14.67 -12.22
C ALA A 107 -1.40 13.78 -13.22
N ASP A 108 -0.11 14.07 -13.44
CA ASP A 108 0.81 13.34 -14.31
C ASP A 108 1.67 12.32 -13.54
N HIS A 109 1.40 12.10 -12.26
CA HIS A 109 2.15 11.16 -11.44
C HIS A 109 1.90 9.71 -11.86
N ILE A 110 2.98 8.91 -11.91
CA ILE A 110 2.95 7.51 -12.39
C ILE A 110 1.94 6.65 -11.61
N SER A 111 1.75 6.89 -10.32
CA SER A 111 0.80 6.14 -9.48
C SER A 111 -0.66 6.23 -9.95
N ARG A 112 -1.01 7.24 -10.76
CA ARG A 112 -2.34 7.36 -11.36
C ARG A 112 -2.50 6.49 -12.59
N SER A 113 -1.43 5.91 -13.12
CA SER A 113 -1.48 5.03 -14.27
C SER A 113 -2.37 3.82 -14.01
N PRO A 114 -3.24 3.41 -14.96
CA PRO A 114 -3.94 2.14 -14.87
C PRO A 114 -2.99 0.94 -14.78
N ASN A 115 -1.70 1.08 -15.13
CA ASN A 115 -0.70 0.01 -14.94
C ASN A 115 -0.38 -0.26 -13.46
N ASP A 116 -0.60 0.71 -12.56
CA ASP A 116 -0.19 0.61 -11.14
C ASP A 116 -1.41 0.62 -10.20
N THR A 117 -2.55 1.13 -10.68
CA THR A 117 -3.76 1.31 -9.88
C THR A 117 -4.95 0.52 -10.43
N TYR A 118 -5.73 -0.03 -9.51
CA TYR A 118 -7.01 -0.68 -9.79
C TYR A 118 -8.15 0.34 -9.89
N TYR A 119 -8.68 0.53 -11.09
CA TYR A 119 -9.79 1.43 -11.39
C TYR A 119 -11.10 0.65 -11.44
N VAL A 120 -12.10 1.16 -10.72
CA VAL A 120 -13.50 0.72 -10.83
C VAL A 120 -14.16 1.39 -12.05
N ASP A 121 -13.86 2.68 -12.24
CA ASP A 121 -14.22 3.53 -13.38
C ASP A 121 -13.24 4.74 -13.46
N ALA A 122 -13.41 5.64 -14.43
CA ALA A 122 -12.53 6.82 -14.61
C ALA A 122 -12.36 7.72 -13.38
N SER A 123 -13.27 7.68 -12.41
CA SER A 123 -13.32 8.54 -11.23
C SER A 123 -13.22 7.80 -9.89
N THR A 124 -13.11 6.47 -9.93
CA THR A 124 -13.21 5.61 -8.74
C THR A 124 -12.15 4.52 -8.80
N VAL A 125 -11.45 4.28 -7.68
CA VAL A 125 -10.38 3.28 -7.56
C VAL A 125 -10.57 2.44 -6.31
N LEU A 126 -9.92 1.27 -6.27
CA LEU A 126 -9.57 0.65 -5.00
C LEU A 126 -8.42 1.47 -4.39
N ARG A 127 -8.51 1.85 -3.11
CA ARG A 127 -7.51 2.72 -2.48
C ARG A 127 -6.10 2.15 -2.59
N CYS A 128 -5.15 2.97 -3.03
CA CYS A 128 -3.74 2.57 -3.17
C CYS A 128 -2.97 2.70 -1.85
N HIS A 129 -3.52 3.47 -0.90
CA HIS A 129 -2.96 3.71 0.42
C HIS A 129 -4.04 4.18 1.41
N THR A 130 -3.82 3.98 2.71
CA THR A 130 -4.73 4.44 3.77
C THR A 130 -4.83 5.96 3.86
N SER A 131 -3.86 6.71 3.32
CA SER A 131 -3.89 8.17 3.29
C SER A 131 -5.08 8.74 2.48
N ALA A 132 -5.72 7.92 1.63
CA ALA A 132 -6.95 8.27 0.92
C ALA A 132 -8.11 8.65 1.87
N HIS A 133 -8.01 8.28 3.15
CA HIS A 133 -9.00 8.59 4.18
C HIS A 133 -8.61 9.79 5.07
N GLN A 134 -7.47 10.45 4.85
CA GLN A 134 -7.04 11.60 5.66
C GLN A 134 -8.05 12.75 5.58
N ALA A 135 -8.37 13.17 4.35
CA ALA A 135 -9.19 14.34 4.10
C ALA A 135 -10.61 14.21 4.66
N GLU A 136 -11.28 13.07 4.44
CA GLU A 136 -12.61 12.84 5.03
C GLU A 136 -12.57 12.78 6.57
N THR A 137 -11.52 12.21 7.14
CA THR A 137 -11.40 12.04 8.60
C THR A 137 -11.08 13.37 9.29
N LEU A 138 -10.26 14.21 8.65
CA LEU A 138 -10.04 15.60 9.05
C LEU A 138 -11.33 16.42 8.96
N ARG A 139 -12.09 16.31 7.87
CA ARG A 139 -13.37 17.05 7.72
C ARG A 139 -14.41 16.66 8.77
N ALA A 140 -14.37 15.41 9.24
CA ALA A 140 -15.20 14.93 10.35
C ALA A 140 -14.76 15.49 11.72
N GLY A 141 -13.66 16.25 11.78
CA GLY A 141 -13.20 16.95 12.98
C GLY A 141 -12.23 16.15 13.85
N HIS A 142 -11.76 14.99 13.40
CA HIS A 142 -10.79 14.19 14.17
C HIS A 142 -9.40 14.82 14.10
N ALA A 143 -8.86 15.19 15.27
CA ALA A 143 -7.53 15.78 15.39
C ALA A 143 -6.42 14.75 15.63
N ALA A 144 -6.75 13.52 16.03
CA ALA A 144 -5.79 12.43 16.15
C ALA A 144 -6.48 11.11 15.83
N PHE A 145 -5.96 10.37 14.85
CA PHE A 145 -6.58 9.15 14.38
C PHE A 145 -5.58 8.17 13.77
N LEU A 146 -5.94 6.89 13.82
CA LEU A 146 -5.29 5.80 13.12
C LEU A 146 -6.28 5.19 12.12
N VAL A 147 -5.87 4.97 10.88
CA VAL A 147 -6.65 4.27 9.86
C VAL A 147 -5.92 3.01 9.47
N THR A 148 -6.57 1.85 9.55
CA THR A 148 -5.99 0.58 9.14
C THR A 148 -6.88 -0.07 8.08
N GLY A 149 -6.28 -0.62 7.04
CA GLY A 149 -7.03 -1.37 6.06
C GLY A 149 -6.15 -1.98 4.99
N ASP A 150 -6.78 -2.88 4.24
CA ASP A 150 -6.32 -3.43 2.97
C ASP A 150 -6.21 -2.33 1.90
N VAL A 151 -5.15 -2.33 1.13
CA VAL A 151 -4.86 -1.40 0.03
C VAL A 151 -4.45 -2.22 -1.19
N TYR A 152 -4.65 -1.63 -2.37
CA TYR A 152 -4.65 -2.37 -3.62
C TYR A 152 -3.70 -1.73 -4.62
N ARG A 153 -2.76 -2.51 -5.17
CA ARG A 153 -1.81 -2.06 -6.17
C ARG A 153 -1.54 -3.14 -7.21
N ARG A 154 -1.33 -2.72 -8.45
CA ARG A 154 -0.84 -3.59 -9.52
C ARG A 154 0.68 -3.53 -9.48
N ASP A 155 1.33 -4.68 -9.25
CA ASP A 155 2.78 -4.72 -8.98
C ASP A 155 3.43 -6.03 -9.48
N SER A 156 4.75 -6.18 -9.33
CA SER A 156 5.50 -7.40 -9.66
C SER A 156 5.07 -8.61 -8.82
N ILE A 157 5.25 -9.83 -9.34
CA ILE A 157 5.02 -11.06 -8.58
C ILE A 157 6.36 -11.56 -8.03
N ASP A 158 6.55 -11.40 -6.72
CA ASP A 158 7.67 -11.96 -5.96
C ASP A 158 7.28 -12.17 -4.49
N ALA A 159 8.23 -12.62 -3.67
CA ALA A 159 7.99 -12.94 -2.26
C ALA A 159 7.61 -11.73 -1.38
N THR A 160 7.79 -10.51 -1.87
CA THR A 160 7.55 -9.26 -1.12
C THR A 160 6.39 -8.42 -1.65
N HIS A 161 5.92 -8.69 -2.88
CA HIS A 161 4.85 -7.95 -3.53
C HIS A 161 3.60 -8.81 -3.72
N TYR A 162 2.46 -8.27 -3.27
CA TYR A 162 1.15 -8.88 -3.42
C TYR A 162 0.12 -7.80 -3.75
N PRO A 163 -0.89 -8.08 -4.60
CA PRO A 163 -1.77 -7.03 -5.11
C PRO A 163 -2.71 -6.44 -4.05
N VAL A 164 -2.86 -7.13 -2.91
CA VAL A 164 -3.61 -6.68 -1.73
C VAL A 164 -2.72 -6.81 -0.51
N PHE A 165 -2.43 -5.70 0.16
CA PHE A 165 -1.65 -5.70 1.40
C PHE A 165 -2.25 -4.67 2.35
N HIS A 166 -1.76 -4.54 3.57
CA HIS A 166 -2.38 -3.72 4.60
C HIS A 166 -1.47 -2.59 5.04
N GLN A 167 -2.08 -1.42 5.25
CA GLN A 167 -1.40 -0.26 5.79
C GLN A 167 -2.05 0.20 7.08
N MET A 168 -1.26 0.91 7.88
CA MET A 168 -1.77 1.79 8.92
C MET A 168 -1.28 3.22 8.69
N GLU A 169 -2.24 4.13 8.67
CA GLU A 169 -2.03 5.57 8.72
C GLU A 169 -2.12 6.05 10.16
N GLY A 170 -1.33 7.05 10.53
CA GLY A 170 -1.59 7.86 11.71
C GLY A 170 -1.46 9.34 11.43
N VAL A 171 -2.37 10.15 11.98
CA VAL A 171 -2.36 11.60 11.87
C VAL A 171 -2.54 12.21 13.26
N ARG A 172 -1.80 13.30 13.53
CA ARG A 172 -2.02 14.13 14.72
C ARG A 172 -1.92 15.61 14.36
N VAL A 173 -2.93 16.36 14.74
CA VAL A 173 -3.09 17.80 14.54
C VAL A 173 -2.81 18.52 15.85
N PHE A 174 -2.10 19.64 15.75
CA PHE A 174 -1.73 20.56 16.82
C PHE A 174 -2.34 21.93 16.56
N SER A 175 -2.63 22.61 17.66
CA SER A 175 -3.17 23.96 17.73
C SER A 175 -2.14 24.95 18.26
N GLU A 176 -2.45 26.25 18.18
CA GLU A 176 -1.60 27.30 18.71
C GLU A 176 -1.23 27.14 20.17
N ALA A 177 -2.20 26.70 20.98
CA ALA A 177 -1.95 26.42 22.39
C ALA A 177 -0.85 25.36 22.58
N ASP A 178 -0.77 24.35 21.71
CA ASP A 178 0.19 23.24 21.85
C ASP A 178 1.62 23.70 21.61
N TRP A 179 1.89 24.41 20.51
CA TRP A 179 3.26 24.87 20.23
C TRP A 179 3.67 26.08 21.06
N THR A 180 2.73 26.93 21.49
CA THR A 180 3.00 27.98 22.48
C THR A 180 3.39 27.36 23.83
N ALA A 181 2.67 26.34 24.30
CA ALA A 181 3.01 25.66 25.55
C ALA A 181 4.37 24.94 25.47
N ALA A 182 4.72 24.39 24.31
CA ALA A 182 6.03 23.77 24.07
C ALA A 182 7.18 24.78 23.87
N GLY A 183 6.88 26.06 23.61
CA GLY A 183 7.89 27.06 23.25
C GLY A 183 8.57 26.78 21.90
N LEU A 184 7.87 26.13 20.97
CA LEU A 184 8.37 25.71 19.67
C LEU A 184 7.61 26.39 18.53
N SER A 185 8.18 26.39 17.32
CA SER A 185 7.38 26.66 16.12
C SER A 185 6.43 25.48 15.80
N PRO A 186 5.34 25.70 15.03
CA PRO A 186 4.38 24.65 14.70
C PRO A 186 5.05 23.44 14.02
N THR A 187 5.95 23.69 13.06
CA THR A 187 6.68 22.63 12.35
C THR A 187 7.63 21.88 13.27
N GLN A 188 8.36 22.59 14.15
CA GLN A 188 9.27 21.94 15.11
C GLN A 188 8.52 21.05 16.10
N LEU A 189 7.37 21.49 16.61
CA LEU A 189 6.54 20.65 17.48
C LEU A 189 6.08 19.39 16.75
N ALA A 190 5.53 19.53 15.54
CA ALA A 190 5.04 18.41 14.76
C ALA A 190 6.16 17.42 14.44
N GLU A 191 7.34 17.89 14.01
CA GLU A 191 8.49 17.03 13.72
C GLU A 191 9.00 16.30 14.98
N GLN A 192 9.18 17.01 16.10
CA GLN A 192 9.70 16.41 17.33
C GLN A 192 8.74 15.36 17.90
N ASP A 193 7.43 15.64 17.93
CA ASP A 193 6.46 14.66 18.41
C ASP A 193 6.34 13.47 17.47
N LEU A 194 6.38 13.68 16.15
CA LEU A 194 6.40 12.61 15.15
C LEU A 194 7.59 11.68 15.38
N LYS A 195 8.80 12.23 15.45
CA LYS A 195 10.03 11.43 15.63
C LYS A 195 10.00 10.66 16.95
N ALA A 196 9.59 11.31 18.04
CA ALA A 196 9.45 10.67 19.34
C ALA A 196 8.36 9.59 19.35
N ALA A 197 7.27 9.76 18.60
CA ALA A 197 6.20 8.78 18.48
C ALA A 197 6.67 7.54 17.72
N LEU A 198 7.40 7.72 16.61
CA LEU A 198 7.79 6.61 15.75
C LEU A 198 9.03 5.86 16.24
N GLU A 199 9.99 6.52 16.89
CA GLU A 199 11.09 5.83 17.59
C GLU A 199 10.56 4.98 18.75
N GLY A 200 9.59 5.51 19.50
CA GLY A 200 8.92 4.76 20.56
C GLY A 200 8.13 3.57 20.01
N LEU A 201 7.47 3.73 18.85
CA LEU A 201 6.76 2.63 18.19
C LEU A 201 7.73 1.54 17.71
N ALA A 202 8.84 1.94 17.07
CA ALA A 202 9.88 1.01 16.64
C ALA A 202 10.41 0.21 17.83
N LYS A 203 10.68 0.87 18.95
CA LYS A 203 11.14 0.20 20.18
C LYS A 203 10.09 -0.72 20.80
N HIS A 204 8.82 -0.32 20.73
CA HIS A 204 7.71 -1.14 21.20
C HIS A 204 7.57 -2.44 20.41
N LEU A 205 7.71 -2.37 19.09
CA LEU A 205 7.55 -3.53 18.20
C LEU A 205 8.80 -4.43 18.14
N PHE A 206 9.99 -3.83 18.02
CA PHE A 206 11.23 -4.56 17.73
C PHE A 206 12.15 -4.73 18.95
N GLY A 207 11.80 -4.16 20.10
CA GLY A 207 12.68 -4.06 21.26
C GLY A 207 13.70 -2.94 21.11
N ASP A 208 14.81 -3.01 21.85
CA ASP A 208 15.83 -1.95 21.80
C ASP A 208 16.61 -1.99 20.48
N VAL A 209 16.16 -1.21 19.50
CA VAL A 209 16.73 -1.11 18.15
C VAL A 209 17.33 0.27 17.87
N GLU A 210 18.42 0.28 17.10
CA GLU A 210 18.98 1.52 16.58
C GLU A 210 18.07 2.07 15.47
N CYS A 211 17.80 3.37 15.52
CA CYS A 211 16.95 4.09 14.58
C CYS A 211 17.77 5.12 13.82
N ARG A 212 17.47 5.32 12.53
CA ARG A 212 17.98 6.46 11.76
C ARG A 212 16.89 7.07 10.90
N TRP A 213 16.97 8.38 10.73
CA TRP A 213 16.07 9.17 9.91
C TRP A 213 16.73 9.45 8.56
N ILE A 214 16.01 9.13 7.47
CA ILE A 214 16.44 9.42 6.11
C ILE A 214 15.52 10.53 5.57
N ASP A 215 16.11 11.61 5.04
CA ASP A 215 15.34 12.66 4.38
C ASP A 215 14.72 12.09 3.11
N ALA A 216 13.41 12.29 2.95
CA ALA A 216 12.62 11.76 1.85
C ALA A 216 11.80 12.88 1.18
N TYR A 217 11.01 12.53 0.18
CA TYR A 217 10.06 13.43 -0.46
C TYR A 217 8.72 12.73 -0.69
N PHE A 218 7.65 13.29 -0.13
CA PHE A 218 6.28 12.92 -0.44
C PHE A 218 5.48 14.18 -0.79
N PRO A 219 4.60 14.15 -1.81
CA PRO A 219 3.84 15.34 -2.23
C PRO A 219 2.94 15.97 -1.16
N PHE A 220 2.64 15.23 -0.10
CA PHE A 220 1.70 15.58 0.96
C PHE A 220 2.37 15.91 2.32
N THR A 221 3.70 15.86 2.41
CA THR A 221 4.43 16.21 3.64
C THR A 221 5.71 17.00 3.34
N ASP A 222 5.99 18.01 4.16
CA ASP A 222 7.24 18.78 4.16
C ASP A 222 7.53 19.37 5.56
N PRO A 223 8.67 19.02 6.20
CA PRO A 223 9.66 18.03 5.76
C PRO A 223 9.12 16.58 5.80
N SER A 224 9.73 15.73 4.97
CA SER A 224 9.42 14.30 4.82
C SER A 224 10.59 13.43 5.26
N PHE A 225 10.28 12.30 5.90
CA PHE A 225 11.27 11.36 6.42
C PHE A 225 10.85 9.91 6.24
N GLU A 226 11.83 9.04 6.08
CA GLU A 226 11.71 7.60 6.30
C GLU A 226 12.40 7.24 7.61
N LEU A 227 11.78 6.34 8.37
CA LEU A 227 12.41 5.74 9.54
C LEU A 227 12.97 4.39 9.15
N GLU A 228 14.28 4.23 9.34
CA GLU A 228 14.93 2.93 9.23
C GLU A 228 15.41 2.43 10.60
N ILE A 229 15.35 1.12 10.80
CA ILE A 229 15.88 0.45 12.00
C ILE A 229 16.97 -0.53 11.64
N PHE A 230 17.98 -0.65 12.51
CA PHE A 230 18.97 -1.71 12.39
C PHE A 230 18.46 -2.96 13.10
N PHE A 231 18.06 -3.96 12.31
CA PHE A 231 17.46 -5.18 12.82
C PHE A 231 18.03 -6.39 12.09
N LYS A 232 18.43 -7.43 12.85
CA LYS A 232 19.04 -8.66 12.30
C LYS A 232 20.21 -8.40 11.34
N GLY A 233 21.07 -7.43 11.66
CA GLY A 233 22.30 -7.14 10.91
C GLY A 233 22.12 -6.30 9.64
N LYS A 234 20.92 -5.76 9.38
CA LYS A 234 20.65 -4.89 8.22
C LYS A 234 19.79 -3.69 8.61
N TRP A 235 19.91 -2.62 7.84
CA TRP A 235 18.97 -1.50 7.90
C TRP A 235 17.69 -1.87 7.16
N LEU A 236 16.55 -1.56 7.79
CA LEU A 236 15.22 -1.83 7.27
C LEU A 236 14.39 -0.55 7.34
N GLU A 237 13.89 -0.11 6.20
CA GLU A 237 12.86 0.92 6.10
C GLU A 237 11.52 0.41 6.67
N VAL A 238 11.05 1.09 7.71
CA VAL A 238 9.84 0.73 8.48
C VAL A 238 8.62 1.45 7.93
N LEU A 239 8.75 2.74 7.60
CA LEU A 239 7.65 3.63 7.26
C LEU A 239 8.14 4.94 6.61
N GLY A 240 7.21 5.59 5.91
CA GLY A 240 7.32 6.98 5.49
C GLY A 240 6.44 7.89 6.36
N CYS A 241 6.90 9.11 6.62
CA CYS A 241 6.21 10.07 7.46
C CYS A 241 6.64 11.50 7.16
N GLY A 242 5.96 12.47 7.78
CA GLY A 242 6.40 13.85 7.73
C GLY A 242 5.42 14.83 8.34
N VAL A 243 5.78 16.10 8.28
CA VAL A 243 4.90 17.19 8.67
C VAL A 243 3.94 17.45 7.51
N MET A 244 2.64 17.38 7.76
CA MET A 244 1.61 17.48 6.72
C MET A 244 1.68 18.84 5.99
N GLU A 245 1.54 18.79 4.67
CA GLU A 245 1.45 19.96 3.82
C GLU A 245 0.27 20.85 4.25
N GLN A 246 0.53 22.15 4.41
CA GLN A 246 -0.44 23.07 5.03
C GLN A 246 -1.75 23.11 4.24
N ARG A 247 -1.66 23.02 2.90
CA ARG A 247 -2.82 23.03 2.01
C ARG A 247 -3.82 21.92 2.33
N ILE A 248 -3.35 20.73 2.75
CA ILE A 248 -4.24 19.61 3.09
C ILE A 248 -5.11 19.98 4.30
N LEU A 249 -4.51 20.60 5.32
CA LEU A 249 -5.22 21.06 6.52
C LEU A 249 -6.14 22.25 6.22
N ASP A 250 -5.69 23.19 5.40
CA ASP A 250 -6.50 24.35 5.03
C ASP A 250 -7.75 23.93 4.22
N ASP A 251 -7.60 22.93 3.33
CA ASP A 251 -8.69 22.42 2.49
C ASP A 251 -9.64 21.46 3.24
N ASN A 252 -9.17 20.78 4.30
CA ASN A 252 -9.91 19.66 4.92
C ASN A 252 -10.09 19.72 6.45
N TYR A 253 -9.48 20.66 7.16
CA TYR A 253 -9.62 20.80 8.61
C TYR A 253 -9.98 22.25 9.01
N LYS A 254 -9.05 22.96 9.65
CA LYS A 254 -9.22 24.32 10.16
C LYS A 254 -7.92 25.09 9.94
N PRO A 255 -7.98 26.38 9.54
CA PRO A 255 -6.81 27.24 9.50
C PRO A 255 -6.11 27.34 10.87
N GLY A 256 -4.82 27.68 10.86
CA GLY A 256 -4.07 27.90 12.10
C GLY A 256 -3.77 26.62 12.88
N HIS A 257 -3.71 25.48 12.20
CA HIS A 257 -3.29 24.19 12.76
C HIS A 257 -2.11 23.63 11.97
N LYS A 258 -1.34 22.76 12.59
CA LYS A 258 -0.25 22.01 11.96
C LYS A 258 -0.37 20.54 12.32
N ALA A 259 0.06 19.63 11.47
CA ALA A 259 -0.09 18.21 11.72
C ALA A 259 1.14 17.43 11.27
N TRP A 260 1.32 16.24 11.81
CA TRP A 260 2.16 15.22 11.20
C TRP A 260 1.30 14.04 10.73
N ALA A 261 1.83 13.28 9.78
CA ALA A 261 1.27 12.01 9.33
C ALA A 261 2.37 10.95 9.17
N PHE A 262 2.00 9.68 9.32
CA PHE A 262 2.82 8.53 8.91
C PHE A 262 1.97 7.48 8.21
N GLY A 263 2.62 6.69 7.35
CA GLY A 263 2.04 5.49 6.76
C GLY A 263 3.04 4.33 6.83
N LEU A 264 2.58 3.18 7.31
CA LEU A 264 3.40 1.96 7.40
C LEU A 264 2.72 0.77 6.75
N GLY A 265 3.51 -0.16 6.20
CA GLY A 265 3.03 -1.42 5.62
C GLY A 265 3.09 -2.54 6.65
N LEU A 266 1.95 -3.15 6.98
CA LEU A 266 1.87 -4.15 8.03
C LEU A 266 2.58 -5.45 7.66
N GLU A 267 2.50 -5.88 6.39
CA GLU A 267 3.18 -7.07 5.88
C GLU A 267 4.68 -6.94 6.01
N ARG A 268 5.26 -5.78 5.64
CA ARG A 268 6.71 -5.57 5.74
C ARG A 268 7.19 -5.72 7.18
N LEU A 269 6.46 -5.16 8.14
CA LEU A 269 6.79 -5.31 9.56
C LEU A 269 6.60 -6.76 10.02
N ALA A 270 5.47 -7.38 9.68
CA ALA A 270 5.16 -8.76 10.05
C ALA A 270 6.18 -9.75 9.48
N MET A 271 6.59 -9.62 8.22
CA MET A 271 7.60 -10.48 7.59
C MET A 271 8.91 -10.45 8.35
N VAL A 272 9.35 -9.27 8.79
CA VAL A 272 10.61 -9.13 9.52
C VAL A 272 10.50 -9.58 10.98
N LEU A 273 9.44 -9.17 11.68
CA LEU A 273 9.23 -9.50 13.09
C LEU A 273 9.02 -11.00 13.28
N PHE A 274 8.19 -11.59 12.43
CA PHE A 274 7.78 -12.97 12.53
C PHE A 274 8.59 -13.93 11.66
N ASP A 275 9.62 -13.47 10.94
CA ASP A 275 10.41 -14.31 10.01
C ASP A 275 9.57 -15.00 8.92
N VAL A 276 8.51 -14.34 8.44
CA VAL A 276 7.68 -14.84 7.34
C VAL A 276 8.39 -14.51 6.01
N PRO A 277 8.83 -15.52 5.24
CA PRO A 277 9.72 -15.32 4.09
C PRO A 277 8.99 -14.91 2.80
N ASP A 278 7.67 -15.02 2.77
CA ASP A 278 6.86 -14.84 1.57
C ASP A 278 5.48 -14.27 1.95
N ILE A 279 5.12 -13.15 1.35
CA ILE A 279 3.87 -12.42 1.61
C ILE A 279 2.62 -13.26 1.34
N ARG A 280 2.67 -14.25 0.44
CA ARG A 280 1.54 -15.14 0.13
C ARG A 280 1.12 -15.98 1.34
N LEU A 281 2.01 -16.21 2.31
CA LEU A 281 1.70 -16.96 3.52
C LEU A 281 0.60 -16.27 4.36
N PHE A 282 0.53 -14.94 4.37
CA PHE A 282 -0.56 -14.22 5.05
C PHE A 282 -1.94 -14.48 4.42
N TRP A 283 -1.97 -14.95 3.18
CA TRP A 283 -3.19 -15.28 2.45
C TRP A 283 -3.48 -16.79 2.43
N SER A 284 -2.67 -17.59 3.11
CA SER A 284 -2.82 -19.05 3.16
C SER A 284 -3.85 -19.47 4.21
N ASN A 285 -4.66 -20.48 3.87
CA ASN A 285 -5.55 -21.17 4.81
C ASN A 285 -4.90 -22.40 5.44
N ASP A 286 -3.57 -22.53 5.33
CA ASP A 286 -2.84 -23.67 5.88
C ASP A 286 -2.73 -23.57 7.41
N ASP A 287 -3.36 -24.53 8.09
CA ASP A 287 -3.29 -24.71 9.53
C ASP A 287 -1.85 -24.69 10.08
N ARG A 288 -0.87 -25.19 9.31
CA ARG A 288 0.54 -25.21 9.71
C ARG A 288 1.13 -23.82 9.81
N PHE A 289 0.61 -22.83 9.08
CA PHE A 289 0.96 -21.42 9.21
C PHE A 289 0.12 -20.75 10.32
N LEU A 290 -1.20 -20.87 10.24
CA LEU A 290 -2.13 -20.16 11.13
C LEU A 290 -1.94 -20.49 12.60
N LYS A 291 -1.65 -21.75 12.94
CA LYS A 291 -1.45 -22.21 14.34
C LYS A 291 -0.14 -21.75 14.98
N GLN A 292 0.75 -21.06 14.23
CA GLN A 292 2.01 -20.57 14.76
C GLN A 292 1.90 -19.20 15.45
N PHE A 293 0.75 -18.53 15.29
CA PHE A 293 0.51 -17.18 15.80
C PHE A 293 -0.68 -17.19 16.74
N GLY A 294 -0.66 -16.26 17.70
CA GLY A 294 -1.76 -16.04 18.63
C GLY A 294 -1.85 -14.57 19.01
N ALA A 295 -3.06 -14.12 19.33
CA ALA A 295 -3.35 -12.72 19.62
C ALA A 295 -2.37 -12.12 20.64
N GLY A 296 -1.75 -10.99 20.27
CA GLY A 296 -0.81 -10.25 21.10
C GLY A 296 0.61 -10.83 21.19
N ASP A 297 0.91 -11.96 20.55
CA ASP A 297 2.25 -12.57 20.59
C ASP A 297 3.20 -11.97 19.54
N LEU A 298 3.93 -10.92 19.91
CA LEU A 298 5.02 -10.34 19.11
C LEU A 298 6.30 -11.19 19.10
N THR A 299 6.39 -12.20 19.97
CA THR A 299 7.58 -13.07 20.10
C THR A 299 7.54 -14.27 19.18
N ALA A 300 6.38 -14.57 18.59
CA ALA A 300 6.21 -15.63 17.61
C ALA A 300 7.25 -15.53 16.49
N ARG A 301 7.79 -16.68 16.06
CA ARG A 301 8.70 -16.78 14.91
C ARG A 301 8.21 -17.92 14.04
N PHE A 302 7.95 -17.61 12.77
CA PHE A 302 7.56 -18.57 11.78
C PHE A 302 8.62 -19.67 11.67
N LYS A 303 8.17 -20.90 11.83
CA LYS A 303 8.91 -22.13 11.62
C LYS A 303 8.54 -22.66 10.25
N PRO A 304 9.48 -22.65 9.29
CA PRO A 304 9.21 -23.18 7.96
C PRO A 304 8.80 -24.65 8.03
N TYR A 305 7.77 -24.99 7.27
CA TYR A 305 7.43 -26.37 6.94
C TYR A 305 7.97 -26.73 5.55
N SER A 306 8.06 -28.02 5.24
CA SER A 306 8.60 -28.52 3.97
C SER A 306 7.92 -27.83 2.78
N LYS A 307 8.74 -27.16 1.96
CA LYS A 307 8.29 -26.56 0.70
C LYS A 307 8.02 -27.66 -0.32
N PHE A 308 6.95 -27.51 -1.08
CA PHE A 308 6.71 -28.35 -2.24
C PHE A 308 7.65 -27.96 -3.40
N PRO A 309 8.01 -28.89 -4.28
CA PRO A 309 8.85 -28.59 -5.44
C PRO A 309 8.23 -27.50 -6.32
N ALA A 310 9.08 -26.62 -6.88
CA ALA A 310 8.63 -25.66 -7.88
C ALA A 310 8.63 -26.27 -9.28
N CYS A 311 7.70 -25.80 -10.11
CA CYS A 311 7.65 -26.03 -11.55
C CYS A 311 7.97 -24.73 -12.28
N TYR A 312 8.97 -24.76 -13.16
CA TYR A 312 9.42 -23.58 -13.91
C TYR A 312 8.85 -23.61 -15.32
N LYS A 313 8.32 -22.48 -15.79
CA LYS A 313 7.88 -22.31 -17.19
C LYS A 313 8.40 -20.99 -17.74
N ASP A 314 9.07 -21.07 -18.88
CA ASP A 314 9.58 -19.90 -19.57
C ASP A 314 8.64 -19.52 -20.73
N MET A 315 8.48 -18.23 -20.95
CA MET A 315 7.66 -17.67 -22.02
C MET A 315 8.41 -16.51 -22.67
N ALA A 316 8.82 -16.72 -23.93
CA ALA A 316 9.43 -15.70 -24.76
C ALA A 316 8.43 -15.12 -25.74
N PHE A 317 8.49 -13.82 -25.98
CA PHE A 317 7.66 -13.12 -26.95
C PHE A 317 8.33 -11.84 -27.44
N TRP A 318 7.88 -11.34 -28.59
CA TRP A 318 8.18 -9.99 -29.05
C TRP A 318 7.25 -8.99 -28.38
N VAL A 319 7.82 -7.94 -27.80
CA VAL A 319 7.06 -6.91 -27.09
C VAL A 319 6.18 -6.09 -28.05
N SER A 320 5.06 -5.61 -27.53
CA SER A 320 4.09 -4.74 -28.19
C SER A 320 3.96 -3.41 -27.44
N PRO A 321 3.32 -2.39 -28.02
CA PRO A 321 2.98 -1.16 -27.30
C PRO A 321 2.05 -1.36 -26.10
N GLU A 322 1.22 -2.41 -26.10
CA GLU A 322 0.26 -2.73 -25.05
C GLU A 322 0.91 -3.47 -23.85
N PHE A 323 2.15 -3.93 -24.03
CA PHE A 323 2.88 -4.65 -23.00
C PHE A 323 3.34 -3.71 -21.87
N SER A 324 3.01 -4.09 -20.64
CA SER A 324 3.68 -3.63 -19.43
C SER A 324 3.89 -4.84 -18.50
N GLU A 325 4.92 -4.78 -17.65
CA GLU A 325 5.21 -5.86 -16.72
C GLU A 325 4.08 -6.08 -15.71
N ASN A 326 3.44 -5.00 -15.25
CA ASN A 326 2.28 -5.08 -14.35
C ASN A 326 1.06 -5.70 -15.06
N ASN A 327 0.85 -5.41 -16.36
CA ASN A 327 -0.20 -6.10 -17.13
C ASN A 327 0.08 -7.60 -17.31
N LEU A 328 1.34 -7.98 -17.53
CA LEU A 328 1.75 -9.39 -17.53
C LEU A 328 1.48 -10.04 -16.18
N CYS A 329 1.92 -9.40 -15.09
CA CYS A 329 1.73 -9.90 -13.73
C CYS A 329 0.23 -10.08 -13.41
N GLU A 330 -0.62 -9.14 -13.80
CA GLU A 330 -2.07 -9.27 -13.59
C GLU A 330 -2.70 -10.43 -14.36
N LEU A 331 -2.34 -10.64 -15.63
CA LEU A 331 -2.82 -11.79 -16.38
C LEU A 331 -2.33 -13.10 -15.76
N VAL A 332 -1.06 -13.16 -15.37
CA VAL A 332 -0.50 -14.34 -14.70
C VAL A 332 -1.19 -14.61 -13.37
N ARG A 333 -1.44 -13.58 -12.53
CA ARG A 333 -2.17 -13.70 -11.26
C ARG A 333 -3.62 -14.13 -11.47
N SER A 334 -4.34 -13.51 -12.40
CA SER A 334 -5.75 -13.85 -12.65
C SER A 334 -5.96 -15.30 -13.10
N ILE A 335 -4.95 -15.91 -13.71
CA ILE A 335 -5.01 -17.30 -14.20
C ILE A 335 -4.44 -18.28 -13.16
N GLY A 336 -3.24 -17.98 -12.63
CA GLY A 336 -2.49 -18.88 -11.76
C GLY A 336 -2.71 -18.68 -10.26
N GLY A 337 -3.27 -17.54 -9.86
CA GLY A 337 -3.52 -17.17 -8.47
C GLY A 337 -2.30 -17.35 -7.57
N ASP A 338 -2.52 -17.88 -6.37
CA ASP A 338 -1.49 -18.11 -5.36
C ASP A 338 -0.50 -19.24 -5.70
N LEU A 339 -0.73 -19.98 -6.79
CA LEU A 339 0.25 -20.95 -7.28
C LEU A 339 1.47 -20.27 -7.90
N VAL A 340 1.34 -19.02 -8.36
CA VAL A 340 2.45 -18.27 -8.93
C VAL A 340 3.27 -17.67 -7.78
N GLU A 341 4.51 -18.11 -7.69
CA GLU A 341 5.47 -17.62 -6.70
C GLU A 341 6.23 -16.40 -7.18
N GLU A 342 6.61 -16.40 -8.45
CA GLU A 342 7.52 -15.40 -8.98
C GLU A 342 7.34 -15.28 -10.49
N VAL A 343 7.42 -14.06 -11.00
CA VAL A 343 7.51 -13.76 -12.44
C VAL A 343 8.70 -12.83 -12.65
N THR A 344 9.70 -13.28 -13.41
CA THR A 344 10.95 -12.54 -13.60
C THR A 344 11.34 -12.49 -15.07
N CYS A 345 11.75 -11.32 -15.55
CA CYS A 345 12.39 -11.21 -16.85
C CYS A 345 13.82 -11.79 -16.76
N ILE A 346 14.07 -12.88 -17.48
CA ILE A 346 15.36 -13.61 -17.44
C ILE A 346 16.25 -13.33 -18.65
N ASP A 347 15.69 -12.80 -19.74
CA ASP A 347 16.44 -12.43 -20.94
C ASP A 347 15.71 -11.32 -21.72
N THR A 348 16.49 -10.40 -22.28
CA THR A 348 16.01 -9.32 -23.16
C THR A 348 16.92 -9.24 -24.39
N PHE A 349 16.32 -9.43 -25.56
CA PHE A 349 17.03 -9.45 -26.84
C PHE A 349 16.43 -8.47 -27.84
N THR A 350 17.23 -7.58 -28.40
CA THR A 350 16.81 -6.69 -29.50
C THR A 350 17.38 -7.15 -30.84
N ASN A 351 16.50 -7.45 -31.79
CA ASN A 351 16.88 -7.84 -33.14
C ASN A 351 17.34 -6.61 -33.94
N LYS A 352 18.63 -6.56 -34.30
CA LYS A 352 19.24 -5.44 -35.02
C LYS A 352 18.66 -5.19 -36.42
N LYS A 353 18.07 -6.20 -37.07
CA LYS A 353 17.48 -6.06 -38.43
C LYS A 353 16.06 -5.52 -38.38
N THR A 354 15.25 -5.98 -37.43
CA THR A 354 13.84 -5.61 -37.35
C THR A 354 13.56 -4.50 -36.34
N GLY A 355 14.53 -4.19 -35.46
CA GLY A 355 14.35 -3.26 -34.34
C GLY A 355 13.45 -3.79 -33.22
N ARG A 356 12.91 -5.01 -33.36
CA ARG A 356 11.99 -5.60 -32.38
C ARG A 356 12.75 -6.08 -31.15
N THR A 357 12.17 -5.88 -29.97
CA THR A 357 12.66 -6.41 -28.70
C THR A 357 11.85 -7.64 -28.31
N SER A 358 12.54 -8.68 -27.84
CA SER A 358 11.96 -9.90 -27.30
C SER A 358 12.35 -10.01 -25.83
N ASN A 359 11.37 -10.28 -24.98
CA ASN A 359 11.59 -10.57 -23.57
C ASN A 359 11.29 -12.05 -23.32
N CYS A 360 12.05 -12.68 -22.43
CA CYS A 360 11.78 -14.00 -21.90
C CYS A 360 11.48 -13.88 -20.41
N TYR A 361 10.28 -14.27 -20.00
CA TYR A 361 9.88 -14.31 -18.61
C TYR A 361 9.87 -15.75 -18.10
N ARG A 362 10.41 -15.94 -16.90
CA ARG A 362 10.25 -17.18 -16.12
C ARG A 362 9.10 -17.01 -15.15
N ILE A 363 8.18 -17.94 -15.16
CA ILE A 363 7.08 -18.07 -14.20
C ILE A 363 7.40 -19.27 -13.31
N VAL A 364 7.47 -19.02 -12.01
CA VAL A 364 7.70 -20.04 -10.99
C VAL A 364 6.36 -20.42 -10.39
N TYR A 365 5.95 -21.67 -10.58
CA TYR A 365 4.76 -22.22 -9.95
C TYR A 365 5.15 -23.05 -8.72
N ARG A 366 4.60 -22.71 -7.56
CA ARG A 366 4.76 -23.48 -6.32
C ARG A 366 3.53 -23.29 -5.43
N SER A 367 2.87 -24.39 -5.11
CA SER A 367 1.81 -24.41 -4.09
C SER A 367 2.42 -24.44 -2.68
N MET A 368 1.77 -23.75 -1.74
CA MET A 368 2.10 -23.83 -0.31
C MET A 368 1.54 -25.09 0.36
N GLU A 369 0.59 -25.78 -0.29
CA GLU A 369 -0.27 -26.78 0.35
C GLU A 369 -0.08 -28.20 -0.22
N ARG A 370 0.35 -28.33 -1.49
CA ARG A 370 0.54 -29.63 -2.14
C ARG A 370 1.62 -29.64 -3.21
N SER A 371 2.05 -30.82 -3.63
CA SER A 371 2.86 -30.97 -4.85
C SER A 371 2.04 -30.62 -6.08
N LEU A 372 2.72 -30.02 -7.06
CA LEU A 372 2.14 -29.70 -8.36
C LEU A 372 2.48 -30.79 -9.39
N THR A 373 1.56 -31.09 -10.30
CA THR A 373 1.78 -32.02 -11.42
C THR A 373 2.23 -31.27 -12.67
N ASP A 374 2.98 -31.93 -13.55
CA ASP A 374 3.35 -31.30 -14.82
C ASP A 374 2.13 -31.05 -15.71
N GLU A 375 1.14 -31.93 -15.68
CA GLU A 375 -0.09 -31.81 -16.47
C GLU A 375 -0.88 -30.56 -16.11
N GLU A 376 -1.10 -30.30 -14.81
CA GLU A 376 -1.85 -29.11 -14.38
C GLU A 376 -1.10 -27.82 -14.69
N ILE A 377 0.22 -27.79 -14.51
CA ILE A 377 1.03 -26.59 -14.75
C ILE A 377 1.21 -26.33 -16.23
N ASN A 378 1.29 -27.37 -17.07
CA ASN A 378 1.27 -27.20 -18.52
C ASN A 378 -0.08 -26.62 -18.99
N ALA A 379 -1.20 -27.14 -18.51
CA ALA A 379 -2.52 -26.62 -18.87
C ALA A 379 -2.70 -25.15 -18.44
N LEU A 380 -2.22 -24.81 -17.23
CA LEU A 380 -2.22 -23.44 -16.72
C LEU A 380 -1.32 -22.52 -17.57
N GLN A 381 -0.11 -22.98 -17.89
CA GLN A 381 0.84 -22.21 -18.69
C GLN A 381 0.33 -21.95 -20.10
N GLU A 382 -0.35 -22.90 -20.74
CA GLU A 382 -0.94 -22.69 -22.06
C GLU A 382 -2.05 -21.63 -22.03
N ARG A 383 -2.86 -21.61 -20.96
CA ARG A 383 -3.84 -20.52 -20.74
C ARG A 383 -3.15 -19.17 -20.58
N VAL A 384 -2.09 -19.10 -19.76
CA VAL A 384 -1.29 -17.88 -19.59
C VAL A 384 -0.72 -17.40 -20.93
N ARG A 385 -0.08 -18.29 -21.70
CA ARG A 385 0.49 -17.97 -23.02
C ARG A 385 -0.57 -17.41 -23.97
N LYS A 386 -1.74 -18.04 -24.03
CA LYS A 386 -2.86 -17.60 -24.87
C LYS A 386 -3.35 -16.21 -24.48
N GLU A 387 -3.70 -16.01 -23.22
CA GLU A 387 -4.25 -14.74 -22.73
C GLU A 387 -3.23 -13.60 -22.85
N VAL A 388 -1.95 -13.86 -22.57
CA VAL A 388 -0.87 -12.87 -22.75
C VAL A 388 -0.74 -12.46 -24.22
N ALA A 389 -0.75 -13.42 -25.15
CA ALA A 389 -0.70 -13.10 -26.58
C ALA A 389 -1.94 -12.31 -27.05
N GLU A 390 -3.13 -12.69 -26.58
CA GLU A 390 -4.40 -12.10 -27.00
C GLU A 390 -4.62 -10.70 -26.39
N VAL A 391 -4.37 -10.52 -25.10
CA VAL A 391 -4.64 -9.27 -24.37
C VAL A 391 -3.49 -8.27 -24.55
N LEU A 392 -2.24 -8.72 -24.37
CA LEU A 392 -1.07 -7.83 -24.50
C LEU A 392 -0.60 -7.69 -25.94
N LYS A 393 -1.23 -8.35 -26.91
CA LYS A 393 -0.89 -8.26 -28.35
C LYS A 393 0.58 -8.60 -28.65
N VAL A 394 1.20 -9.43 -27.81
CA VAL A 394 2.57 -9.90 -28.00
C VAL A 394 2.62 -11.09 -28.97
N GLU A 395 3.72 -11.23 -29.70
CA GLU A 395 3.94 -12.38 -30.58
C GLU A 395 4.83 -13.41 -29.87
N LEU A 396 4.25 -14.53 -29.44
CA LEU A 396 4.98 -15.62 -28.78
C LEU A 396 6.10 -16.16 -29.68
N ARG A 397 7.22 -16.54 -29.06
CA ARG A 397 8.44 -17.06 -29.72
C ARG A 397 8.79 -18.46 -29.24
#